data_AF-A0A497E320-F1
#
_entry.id   AF-A0A497E320-F1
#
_cell.length_a   1.000
_cell.length_b   1.000
_cell.length_c   1.000
_cell.angle_alpha   90.00
_cell.angle_beta   90.00
_cell.angle_gamma   90.00
#
_symmetry.space_group_name_H-M   'P 1'
#
loop_
_entity.id
_entity.type
_entity.pdbx_description
1 polymer ?
#
loop_
_entity_poly.entity_id
_entity_poly.type
_entity_poly.pdbx_seq_one_letter_code
_entity_poly.pdbx_strand_id
1 'polypeptide(L)'
;IKVIERDEGRSVFKASLPVESVLNPSGRVDEWLSNIEKKYTQTIYECRKILRKPKSRKRIDPEVYWRVGDLILKFMKDLERTPFYLCRKYAFFARDLGLSETSIYKIVRFRKKYPDKRLIDPALPWNLYREGKI
;
A
#
# COMPACT_ATOMS: atom_id res chain seq x y z
N ILE A 1 -6.09 9.89 -4.18
CA ILE A 1 -6.65 9.91 -2.81
C ILE A 1 -5.61 10.46 -1.84
N LYS A 2 -5.87 11.61 -1.21
CA LYS A 2 -5.02 12.30 -0.26
C LYS A 2 -5.79 12.33 1.06
N VAL A 3 -5.35 11.56 2.06
CA VAL A 3 -5.92 11.69 3.40
C VAL A 3 -5.39 12.99 4.00
N ILE A 4 -6.30 13.86 4.43
CA ILE A 4 -6.00 15.09 5.15
C ILE A 4 -6.65 14.96 6.53
N GLU A 5 -5.88 15.15 7.59
CA GLU A 5 -6.46 15.42 8.90
C GLU A 5 -7.02 16.83 8.91
N ARG A 6 -8.29 16.99 9.30
CA ARG A 6 -8.77 18.28 9.79
C ARG A 6 -8.48 18.39 11.29
N ASP A 7 -8.44 19.62 11.78
CA ASP A 7 -8.23 20.02 13.19
C ASP A 7 -9.21 19.41 14.22
N GLU A 8 -10.10 18.49 13.81
CA GLU A 8 -11.10 17.83 14.65
C GLU A 8 -10.93 16.30 14.73
N GLY A 9 -9.77 15.76 14.32
CA GLY A 9 -9.47 14.33 14.43
C GLY A 9 -10.23 13.42 13.44
N ARG A 10 -11.00 13.99 12.51
CA ARG A 10 -11.64 13.26 11.41
C ARG A 10 -10.75 13.26 10.16
N SER A 11 -10.39 12.06 9.68
CA SER A 11 -9.62 11.87 8.46
C SER A 11 -10.53 12.00 7.23
N VAL A 12 -10.20 12.89 6.29
CA VAL A 12 -10.94 13.02 5.02
C VAL A 12 -10.08 12.54 3.87
N PHE A 13 -10.60 11.64 3.04
CA PHE A 13 -9.93 11.12 1.84
C PHE A 13 -10.26 12.00 0.63
N LYS A 14 -9.29 12.76 0.12
CA LYS A 14 -9.42 13.53 -1.13
C LYS A 14 -8.99 12.72 -2.35
N ALA A 15 -9.90 12.11 -3.09
CA ALA A 15 -9.55 11.53 -4.39
C ALA A 15 -9.36 12.60 -5.47
N SER A 16 -8.53 12.30 -6.47
CA SER A 16 -8.52 13.04 -7.73
C SER A 16 -9.22 12.18 -8.77
N LEU A 17 -10.09 12.80 -9.55
CA LEU A 17 -10.91 12.19 -10.59
C LEU A 17 -10.60 12.89 -11.92
N PRO A 18 -10.64 12.18 -13.06
CA PRO A 18 -10.73 12.79 -14.38
C PRO A 18 -11.94 13.72 -14.45
N VAL A 19 -11.80 14.88 -15.11
CA VAL A 19 -12.87 15.89 -15.22
C VAL A 19 -14.12 15.30 -15.88
N GLU A 20 -13.94 14.39 -16.82
CA GLU A 20 -15.00 13.66 -17.51
C GLU A 20 -15.89 12.86 -16.55
N SER A 21 -15.32 12.39 -15.43
CA SER A 21 -16.06 11.67 -14.38
C SER A 21 -16.90 12.60 -13.50
N VAL A 22 -16.54 13.89 -13.42
CA VAL A 22 -17.30 14.92 -12.70
C VAL A 22 -18.46 15.43 -13.56
N LEU A 23 -18.25 15.51 -14.88
CA LEU A 23 -19.25 16.00 -15.84
C LEU A 23 -20.36 14.98 -16.14
N ASN A 24 -20.14 13.69 -15.83
CA ASN A 24 -21.17 12.63 -15.89
C ASN A 24 -21.36 11.98 -14.51
N PRO A 25 -21.99 12.67 -13.56
CA PRO A 25 -22.20 12.15 -12.22
C PRO A 25 -23.33 11.11 -12.25
N SER A 26 -23.01 9.89 -12.66
CA SER A 26 -23.79 8.75 -12.19
C SER A 26 -23.50 8.60 -10.69
N GLY A 27 -24.51 8.33 -9.85
CA GLY A 27 -24.36 8.11 -8.39
C GLY A 27 -23.35 7.01 -7.98
N ARG A 28 -22.69 6.38 -8.96
CA ARG A 28 -21.61 5.39 -8.81
C ARG A 28 -20.30 5.97 -8.29
N VAL A 29 -20.05 7.27 -8.43
CA VAL A 29 -18.77 7.88 -8.02
C VAL A 29 -18.58 7.82 -6.49
N ASP A 30 -19.61 8.18 -5.72
CA ASP A 30 -19.56 8.16 -4.25
C ASP A 30 -19.46 6.73 -3.71
N GLU A 31 -20.16 5.78 -4.35
CA GLU A 31 -20.06 4.36 -4.02
C GLU A 31 -18.65 3.82 -4.27
N TRP A 32 -18.07 4.14 -5.42
CA TRP A 32 -16.69 3.75 -5.75
C TRP A 32 -15.70 4.36 -4.78
N LEU A 33 -15.89 5.64 -4.40
CA LEU A 33 -15.02 6.32 -3.46
C LEU A 33 -15.08 5.62 -2.09
N SER A 34 -16.29 5.41 -1.56
CA SER A 34 -16.49 4.72 -0.28
C SER A 34 -15.88 3.32 -0.28
N ASN A 35 -16.03 2.57 -1.39
CA ASN A 35 -15.44 1.24 -1.52
C ASN A 35 -13.91 1.28 -1.51
N ILE A 36 -13.30 2.22 -2.24
CA ILE A 36 -11.84 2.37 -2.26
C ILE A 36 -11.29 2.79 -0.90
N GLU A 37 -11.98 3.68 -0.18
CA GLU A 37 -11.60 4.08 1.18
C GLU A 37 -11.59 2.89 2.14
N LYS A 38 -12.65 2.06 2.10
CA LYS A 38 -12.74 0.82 2.89
C LYS A 38 -11.59 -0.13 2.55
N LYS A 39 -11.33 -0.37 1.26
CA LYS A 39 -10.23 -1.23 0.80
C LYS A 39 -8.86 -0.70 1.23
N TYR A 40 -8.62 0.60 1.11
CA TYR A 40 -7.38 1.22 1.55
C TYR A 40 -7.18 1.06 3.06
N THR A 41 -8.21 1.36 3.84
CA THR A 41 -8.19 1.24 5.30
C THR A 41 -7.91 -0.19 5.74
N GLN A 42 -8.57 -1.17 5.12
CA GLN A 42 -8.29 -2.59 5.35
C GLN A 42 -6.86 -2.96 4.97
N THR A 43 -6.36 -2.46 3.85
CA THR A 43 -4.98 -2.70 3.38
C THR A 43 -3.96 -2.19 4.40
N ILE A 44 -4.16 -0.98 4.93
CA ILE A 44 -3.30 -0.39 5.97
C ILE A 44 -3.38 -1.20 7.26
N TYR A 45 -4.57 -1.61 7.68
CA TYR A 45 -4.78 -2.44 8.86
C TYR A 45 -4.01 -3.77 8.79
N GLU A 46 -4.15 -4.50 7.69
CA GLU A 46 -3.46 -5.78 7.49
C GLU A 46 -1.94 -5.61 7.39
N CYS A 47 -1.47 -4.56 6.70
CA CYS A 47 -0.04 -4.24 6.66
C CYS A 47 0.50 -3.98 8.07
N ARG A 48 -0.20 -3.18 8.89
CA ARG A 48 0.20 -2.91 10.28
C ARG A 48 0.22 -4.19 11.13
N LYS A 49 -0.74 -5.09 10.94
CA LYS A 49 -0.78 -6.39 11.62
C LYS A 49 0.43 -7.26 11.28
N ILE A 50 0.84 -7.29 10.01
CA ILE A 50 2.04 -8.00 9.54
C ILE A 50 3.30 -7.38 10.15
N LEU A 51 3.41 -6.05 10.15
CA LEU A 51 4.56 -5.30 10.66
C LEU A 51 4.69 -5.34 12.20
N ARG A 52 3.59 -5.54 12.93
CA ARG A 52 3.56 -5.61 14.40
C ARG A 52 4.08 -6.94 14.98
N LYS A 53 4.33 -7.97 14.17
CA LYS A 53 4.82 -9.26 14.68
C LYS A 53 6.14 -9.05 15.46
N PRO A 54 6.27 -9.63 16.67
CA PRO A 54 7.32 -9.26 17.61
C PRO A 54 8.72 -9.45 17.00
N LYS A 55 9.55 -8.42 17.16
CA LYS A 55 10.97 -8.36 16.78
C LYS A 55 11.85 -9.29 17.63
N SER A 56 11.33 -10.43 18.11
CA SER A 56 12.13 -11.40 18.88
C SER A 56 13.25 -12.02 18.04
N ARG A 57 13.19 -11.86 16.71
CA ARG A 57 14.30 -12.12 15.80
C ARG A 57 15.06 -10.83 15.53
N LYS A 58 16.37 -10.82 15.80
CA LYS A 58 17.33 -9.78 15.35
C LYS A 58 17.27 -9.52 13.83
N ARG A 59 16.65 -10.43 13.08
CA ARG A 59 16.55 -10.45 11.63
C ARG A 59 15.10 -10.33 11.19
N ILE A 60 14.82 -9.38 10.29
CA ILE A 60 13.52 -9.30 9.62
C ILE A 60 13.45 -10.38 8.55
N ASP A 61 12.44 -11.23 8.66
CA ASP A 61 12.08 -12.22 7.66
C ASP A 61 11.61 -11.51 6.36
N PRO A 62 12.26 -11.73 5.21
CA PRO A 62 11.86 -11.13 3.93
C PRO A 62 10.40 -11.40 3.56
N GLU A 63 9.82 -12.52 4.00
CA GLU A 63 8.42 -12.85 3.73
C GLU A 63 7.46 -11.80 4.31
N VAL A 64 7.82 -11.16 5.43
CA VAL A 64 7.05 -10.07 6.03
C VAL A 64 6.88 -8.94 5.02
N TYR A 65 7.96 -8.49 4.41
CA TYR A 65 7.91 -7.41 3.42
C TYR A 65 7.30 -7.87 2.10
N TRP A 66 7.45 -9.13 1.71
CA TRP A 66 6.74 -9.66 0.55
C TRP A 66 5.22 -9.56 0.73
N ARG A 67 4.70 -9.98 1.89
CA ARG A 67 3.26 -9.94 2.20
C ARG A 67 2.74 -8.49 2.22
N VAL A 68 3.50 -7.55 2.78
CA VAL A 68 3.16 -6.11 2.72
C VAL A 68 3.11 -5.62 1.27
N GLY A 69 4.11 -5.97 0.46
CA GLY A 69 4.12 -5.61 -0.96
C GLY A 69 2.95 -6.22 -1.74
N ASP A 70 2.55 -7.45 -1.42
CA ASP A 70 1.41 -8.14 -2.04
C ASP A 70 0.09 -7.42 -1.77
N LEU A 71 -0.16 -7.02 -0.52
CA LEU A 71 -1.33 -6.24 -0.14
C LEU A 71 -1.39 -4.89 -0.86
N ILE A 72 -0.26 -4.17 -0.89
CA ILE A 72 -0.16 -2.88 -1.58
C ILE A 72 -0.44 -3.04 -3.08
N LEU A 73 0.13 -4.06 -3.74
CA LEU A 73 -0.11 -4.30 -5.17
C LEU A 73 -1.54 -4.71 -5.47
N LYS A 74 -2.16 -5.57 -4.64
CA LYS A 74 -3.56 -5.95 -4.78
C LYS A 74 -4.48 -4.72 -4.72
N PHE A 75 -4.25 -3.85 -3.75
CA PHE A 75 -4.98 -2.61 -3.65
C PHE A 75 -4.75 -1.69 -4.87
N MET A 76 -3.50 -1.55 -5.34
CA MET A 76 -3.21 -0.75 -6.55
C MET A 76 -3.94 -1.30 -7.78
N LYS A 77 -4.00 -2.63 -7.95
CA LYS A 77 -4.73 -3.29 -9.03
C LYS A 77 -6.24 -3.09 -8.92
N ASP A 78 -6.77 -3.09 -7.70
CA ASP A 78 -8.18 -2.78 -7.47
C ASP A 78 -8.51 -1.32 -7.78
N LEU A 79 -7.59 -0.40 -7.49
CA LEU A 79 -7.73 1.03 -7.81
C LEU A 79 -7.74 1.27 -9.33
N GLU A 80 -6.92 0.53 -10.09
CA GLU A 80 -6.89 0.59 -11.57
C GLU A 80 -8.24 0.24 -12.23
N ARG A 81 -9.15 -0.43 -11.50
CA ARG A 81 -10.51 -0.74 -11.98
C ARG A 81 -11.51 0.39 -11.75
N THR A 82 -11.05 1.52 -11.23
CA THR A 82 -11.87 2.70 -10.92
C THR A 82 -11.30 3.92 -11.65
N PRO A 83 -12.05 5.01 -11.82
CA PRO A 83 -11.53 6.26 -12.38
C PRO A 83 -10.56 6.97 -11.43
N PHE A 84 -10.34 6.46 -10.21
CA PHE A 84 -9.51 7.11 -9.22
C PHE A 84 -8.03 6.78 -9.39
N TYR A 85 -7.19 7.73 -9.03
CA TYR A 85 -5.75 7.50 -8.93
C TYR A 85 -5.15 8.04 -7.62
N LEU A 86 -3.98 7.50 -7.26
CA LEU A 86 -3.19 7.91 -6.10
C LEU A 86 -2.00 8.76 -6.54
N CYS A 87 -2.13 10.08 -6.38
CA CYS A 87 -0.99 11.00 -6.47
C CYS A 87 0.09 10.62 -5.47
N ARG A 88 1.36 10.47 -5.85
CA ARG A 88 2.44 10.07 -4.91
C ARG A 88 2.10 8.80 -4.11
N LYS A 89 1.67 7.74 -4.80
CA LYS A 89 1.19 6.49 -4.20
C LYS A 89 2.04 5.93 -3.05
N TYR A 90 3.36 6.05 -3.09
CA TYR A 90 4.24 5.56 -2.01
C TYR A 90 4.23 6.44 -0.75
N ALA A 91 4.01 7.75 -0.89
CA ALA A 91 3.96 8.70 0.23
C ALA A 91 2.83 8.37 1.22
N PHE A 92 1.67 7.94 0.73
CA PHE A 92 0.54 7.61 1.60
C PHE A 92 0.77 6.34 2.42
N PHE A 93 1.24 5.27 1.78
CA PHE A 93 1.64 4.06 2.50
C PHE A 93 2.79 4.33 3.47
N ALA A 94 3.75 5.17 3.09
CA ALA A 94 4.87 5.55 3.95
C ALA A 94 4.37 6.21 5.24
N ARG A 95 3.53 7.24 5.11
CA ARG A 95 2.91 7.92 6.26
C ARG A 95 2.11 6.96 7.13
N ASP A 96 1.20 6.18 6.52
CA ASP A 96 0.25 5.37 7.28
C ASP A 96 0.86 4.10 7.88
N LEU A 97 1.99 3.62 7.35
CA LEU A 97 2.73 2.46 7.87
C LEU A 97 3.94 2.86 8.74
N GLY A 98 4.28 4.15 8.85
CA GLY A 98 5.44 4.61 9.60
C GLY A 98 6.77 4.16 8.96
N LEU A 99 6.83 4.12 7.63
CA LEU A 99 8.01 3.73 6.85
C LEU A 99 8.43 4.87 5.93
N SER A 100 9.67 4.86 5.44
CA SER A 100 10.08 5.82 4.40
C SER A 100 9.48 5.47 3.03
N GLU A 101 9.27 6.47 2.18
CA GLU A 101 8.81 6.25 0.79
C GLU A 101 9.73 5.30 0.02
N THR A 102 11.04 5.46 0.19
CA THR A 102 12.04 4.55 -0.39
C THR A 102 11.87 3.11 0.10
N SER A 103 11.47 2.90 1.36
CA SER A 103 11.19 1.57 1.90
C SER A 103 9.95 0.97 1.24
N ILE A 104 8.87 1.73 1.12
CA ILE A 104 7.66 1.28 0.41
C ILE A 104 7.98 0.94 -1.05
N TYR A 105 8.73 1.80 -1.75
CA TYR A 105 9.17 1.55 -3.11
C TYR A 105 9.94 0.23 -3.23
N LYS A 106 10.91 -0.01 -2.34
CA LYS A 106 11.72 -1.24 -2.32
C LYS A 106 10.88 -2.48 -1.99
N ILE A 107 9.92 -2.37 -1.09
CA ILE A 107 8.96 -3.43 -0.75
C ILE A 107 8.12 -3.80 -1.98
N VAL A 108 7.55 -2.81 -2.67
CA VAL A 108 6.75 -3.03 -3.88
C VAL A 108 7.59 -3.61 -5.00
N ARG A 109 8.81 -3.08 -5.23
CA ARG A 109 9.75 -3.61 -6.22
C ARG A 109 10.13 -5.05 -5.92
N PHE A 110 10.38 -5.38 -4.65
CA PHE A 110 10.68 -6.73 -4.20
C PHE A 110 9.55 -7.70 -4.53
N ARG A 111 8.30 -7.36 -4.17
CA ARG A 111 7.13 -8.17 -4.52
C ARG A 111 6.96 -8.38 -6.03
N LYS A 112 7.28 -7.38 -6.85
CA LYS A 112 7.26 -7.49 -8.32
C LYS A 112 8.37 -8.40 -8.85
N LYS A 113 9.59 -8.32 -8.29
CA LYS A 113 10.73 -9.18 -8.67
C LYS A 113 10.48 -10.65 -8.32
N TYR A 114 9.81 -10.91 -7.20
CA TYR A 114 9.52 -12.26 -6.72
C TYR A 114 7.99 -12.49 -6.75
N PRO A 115 7.41 -12.90 -7.89
CA PRO A 115 5.96 -13.00 -8.06
C PRO A 115 5.29 -14.05 -7.15
N ASP A 116 6.03 -15.07 -6.73
CA ASP A 116 5.61 -16.12 -5.81
C ASP A 116 6.48 -16.07 -4.54
N LYS A 117 5.86 -16.24 -3.37
CA LYS A 117 6.54 -16.33 -2.08
C LYS A 117 7.54 -17.49 -2.02
N ARG A 118 7.33 -18.55 -2.80
CA ARG A 118 8.23 -19.72 -2.88
C ARG A 118 9.60 -19.38 -3.47
N LEU A 119 9.73 -18.24 -4.15
CA LEU A 119 10.99 -17.75 -4.71
C LEU A 119 11.83 -16.97 -3.69
N ILE A 120 11.36 -16.85 -2.45
CA ILE A 120 12.05 -16.16 -1.36
C ILE A 120 12.73 -17.21 -0.51
N ASP A 121 14.05 -17.11 -0.40
CA ASP A 121 14.82 -17.85 0.58
C ASP A 121 14.70 -17.18 1.97
N PRO A 122 14.07 -17.85 2.96
CA PRO A 122 13.94 -17.33 4.33
C PRO A 122 15.27 -17.35 5.10
N ALA A 123 16.27 -18.09 4.60
CA ALA A 123 17.62 -18.09 5.16
C ALA A 123 18.43 -16.85 4.73
N LEU A 124 17.93 -16.02 3.80
CA LEU A 124 18.53 -14.73 3.42
C LEU A 124 17.87 -13.55 4.13
N PRO A 125 18.62 -12.49 4.52
CA PRO A 125 18.07 -11.38 5.27
C PRO A 125 17.47 -10.35 4.31
N TRP A 126 16.46 -9.61 4.79
CA TRP A 126 15.80 -8.59 3.98
C TRP A 126 16.77 -7.59 3.31
N ASN A 127 17.85 -7.19 3.99
CA ASN A 127 18.80 -6.22 3.45
C ASN A 127 19.43 -6.67 2.12
N LEU A 128 19.68 -7.97 1.91
CA LEU A 128 20.23 -8.47 0.65
C LEU A 128 19.25 -8.29 -0.51
N TYR A 129 17.98 -8.64 -0.29
CA TYR A 129 16.90 -8.39 -1.27
C TYR A 129 16.71 -6.89 -1.54
N ARG A 130 16.71 -6.09 -0.47
CA ARG A 130 16.52 -4.64 -0.51
C ARG A 130 17.61 -3.90 -1.29
N GLU A 131 18.84 -4.41 -1.24
CA GLU A 131 20.02 -3.83 -1.88
C GLU A 131 20.28 -4.42 -3.28
N GLY A 132 19.53 -5.43 -3.70
CA GLY A 132 19.71 -6.09 -5.00
C GLY A 132 20.97 -6.94 -5.07
N LYS A 133 21.41 -7.49 -3.93
CA LYS A 133 22.59 -8.37 -3.81
C LYS A 133 22.22 -9.86 -4.03
N ILE A 134 21.04 -10.11 -4.60
CA ILE A 134 20.43 -11.40 -4.95
C ILE A 134 19.82 -11.24 -6.34
#